data_AF-A0A4Q4BGI3-F1
#
_entry.id   AF-A0A4Q4BGI3-F1
#
_cell.length_a   1.000
_cell.length_b   1.000
_cell.length_c   1.000
_cell.angle_alpha   90.00
_cell.angle_beta   90.00
_cell.angle_gamma   90.00
#
_symmetry.space_group_name_H-M   'P 1'
#
loop_
_entity.id
_entity.type
_entity.pdbx_description
1 polymer ?
#
loop_
_entity_poly.entity_id
_entity_poly.type
_entity_poly.pdbx_seq_one_letter_code
_entity_poly.pdbx_strand_id
1 'polypeptide(L)'
;MNPLTYLIDYRLTPTSVQVVALTGQFVIREIPYTDIVEVKRGYEFWNEHWENRLDLWRSAVSLRLNRPVLPWFVLTPQDPDAFILELRRNMAA
;
A
#
# COMPACT_ATOMS: atom_id res chain seq x y z
N MET A 1 -15.60 17.34 16.82
CA MET A 1 -15.89 15.91 17.04
C MET A 1 -14.78 15.12 16.39
N ASN A 2 -14.03 14.34 17.18
CA ASN A 2 -12.83 13.64 16.75
C ASN A 2 -13.03 12.13 16.99
N PRO A 3 -13.40 11.33 15.99
CA PRO A 3 -13.51 9.90 16.14
C PRO A 3 -12.37 9.21 15.36
N LEU A 4 -11.35 8.73 16.08
CA LEU A 4 -10.50 7.61 15.66
C LEU A 4 -9.84 7.71 14.27
N THR A 5 -9.37 8.89 13.85
CA THR A 5 -8.81 9.09 12.50
C THR A 5 -7.36 8.60 12.32
N TYR A 6 -6.93 7.58 13.07
CA TYR A 6 -5.58 7.03 12.96
C TYR A 6 -5.65 5.54 13.20
N LEU A 7 -5.26 4.72 12.22
CA LEU A 7 -4.92 3.33 12.53
C LEU A 7 -4.19 2.55 11.43
N ILE A 8 -3.93 3.07 10.22
CA ILE A 8 -3.15 2.34 9.21
C ILE A 8 -2.12 3.24 8.53
N ASP A 9 -0.88 2.81 8.49
CA ASP A 9 0.21 3.47 7.75
C ASP A 9 0.92 2.45 6.83
N TYR A 10 1.73 2.94 5.90
CA TYR A 10 2.42 2.13 4.91
C TYR A 10 3.92 2.37 5.01
N ARG A 11 4.66 1.31 5.27
CA ARG A 11 6.11 1.36 5.44
C ARG A 11 6.79 0.54 4.36
N LEU A 12 7.84 1.11 3.77
CA LEU A 12 8.76 0.38 2.92
C LEU A 12 9.90 -0.15 3.79
N THR A 13 10.15 -1.45 3.70
CA THR A 13 11.30 -2.12 4.32
C THR A 13 12.33 -2.44 3.23
N PRO A 14 13.51 -2.98 3.56
CA PRO A 14 14.46 -3.41 2.54
C PRO A 14 13.91 -4.49 1.59
N THR A 15 12.89 -5.26 1.97
CA THR A 15 12.41 -6.41 1.18
C THR A 15 10.90 -6.46 0.94
N SER A 16 10.12 -5.60 1.57
CA SER A 16 8.66 -5.67 1.54
C SER A 16 7.96 -4.33 1.76
N VAL A 17 6.72 -4.25 1.30
CA VAL A 17 5.75 -3.24 1.72
C VAL A 17 5.00 -3.76 2.93
N GLN A 18 4.97 -2.99 4.01
CA GLN A 18 4.21 -3.30 5.21
C GLN A 18 3.03 -2.35 5.37
N VAL A 19 1.88 -2.90 5.71
CA VAL A 19 0.73 -2.18 6.23
C VAL A 19 0.76 -2.31 7.73
N VAL A 20 0.85 -1.19 8.44
CA VAL A 20 1.01 -1.16 9.89
C VAL A 20 -0.20 -0.54 10.58
N ALA A 21 -0.75 -1.25 11.56
CA ALA A 21 -1.79 -0.74 12.44
C ALA A 21 -1.21 0.19 13.51
N LEU A 22 -2.05 1.09 14.04
CA LEU A 22 -1.76 1.89 15.23
C LEU A 22 -0.45 2.68 15.11
N THR A 23 -0.17 3.25 13.93
CA THR A 23 1.05 4.07 13.69
C THR A 23 2.35 3.30 13.97
N GLY A 24 2.44 2.05 13.51
CA GLY A 24 3.69 1.28 13.52
C GLY A 24 3.85 0.30 14.67
N GLN A 25 2.81 0.07 15.48
CA GLN A 25 2.87 -0.90 16.59
C GLN A 25 2.67 -2.35 16.13
N PHE A 26 1.91 -2.57 15.07
CA PHE A 26 1.58 -3.92 14.60
C PHE A 26 1.58 -3.99 13.08
N VAL A 27 2.24 -4.99 12.49
CA VAL A 27 2.16 -5.25 11.04
C VAL A 27 0.89 -6.06 10.77
N ILE A 28 -0.03 -5.49 10.00
CA ILE A 28 -1.29 -6.15 9.58
C ILE A 28 -1.02 -7.05 8.37
N ARG A 29 -0.24 -6.52 7.44
CA ARG A 29 0.03 -7.14 6.15
C ARG A 29 1.46 -6.84 5.74
N GLU A 30 2.12 -7.85 5.20
CA GLU A 30 3.42 -7.69 4.57
C GLU A 30 3.34 -8.25 3.14
N ILE A 31 3.90 -7.51 2.19
CA ILE A 31 3.91 -7.84 0.77
C ILE A 31 5.38 -7.83 0.31
N PRO A 32 6.00 -9.00 0.09
CA PRO A 32 7.34 -9.08 -0.46
C PRO A 32 7.42 -8.41 -1.83
N TYR A 33 8.53 -7.73 -2.12
CA TYR A 33 8.74 -7.11 -3.43
C TYR A 33 8.71 -8.12 -4.58
N THR A 34 9.14 -9.37 -4.32
CA THR A 34 9.10 -10.47 -5.29
C THR A 34 7.69 -10.85 -5.74
N ASP A 35 6.68 -10.52 -4.94
CA ASP A 35 5.29 -10.81 -5.24
C ASP A 35 4.64 -9.67 -6.04
N ILE A 36 5.27 -8.50 -6.15
CA ILE A 36 4.73 -7.34 -6.86
C ILE A 36 5.19 -7.38 -8.32
N VAL A 37 4.23 -7.51 -9.24
CA VAL A 37 4.50 -7.56 -10.69
C VAL A 37 4.31 -6.20 -11.37
N GLU A 38 3.53 -5.29 -10.77
CA GLU A 38 3.21 -3.99 -11.37
C GLU A 38 2.85 -2.96 -10.29
N VAL A 39 3.22 -1.69 -10.51
CA VAL A 39 2.90 -0.56 -9.61
C VAL A 39 2.31 0.59 -10.41
N LYS A 40 1.11 1.04 -10.02
CA LYS A 40 0.39 2.14 -10.68
C LYS A 40 -0.14 3.20 -9.70
N ARG A 41 -0.27 4.41 -10.23
CA ARG A 41 -1.05 5.50 -9.63
C ARG A 41 -2.54 5.25 -9.90
N GLY A 42 -3.39 5.49 -8.92
CA GLY A 42 -4.85 5.34 -9.01
C GLY A 42 -5.37 4.07 -8.33
N TYR A 43 -6.70 3.96 -8.35
CA TYR A 43 -7.45 2.86 -7.75
C TYR A 43 -7.79 1.79 -8.80
N GLU A 44 -7.45 0.54 -8.52
CA GLU A 44 -7.81 -0.63 -9.33
C GLU A 44 -8.92 -1.42 -8.65
N PHE A 45 -9.93 -1.87 -9.40
CA PHE A 45 -11.02 -2.68 -8.87
C PHE A 45 -10.61 -4.14 -8.63
N TRP A 46 -11.46 -4.91 -7.94
CA TRP A 46 -11.18 -6.31 -7.61
C TRP A 46 -9.87 -6.48 -6.83
N ASN A 47 -9.77 -5.71 -5.77
CA ASN A 47 -8.57 -5.52 -4.99
C ASN A 47 -8.76 -5.95 -3.53
N GLU A 48 -7.64 -6.19 -2.88
CA GLU A 48 -7.51 -6.12 -1.43
C GLU A 48 -7.13 -4.68 -1.07
N HIS A 49 -7.91 -4.03 -0.21
CA HIS A 49 -7.56 -2.73 0.36
C HIS A 49 -7.85 -2.72 1.85
N TRP A 50 -7.09 -1.90 2.57
CA TRP A 50 -7.27 -1.67 4.00
C TRP A 50 -7.63 -0.19 4.18
N GLU A 51 -8.86 0.09 4.63
CA GLU A 51 -9.41 1.45 4.58
C GLU A 51 -8.79 2.37 5.65
N ASN A 52 -8.10 3.42 5.19
CA ASN A 52 -7.81 4.61 5.97
C ASN A 52 -8.06 5.85 5.08
N ARG A 53 -9.24 6.46 5.26
CA ARG A 53 -9.78 7.70 4.62
C ARG A 53 -10.29 7.65 3.17
N LEU A 54 -11.29 8.52 2.98
CA LEU A 54 -12.26 8.75 1.90
C LEU A 54 -11.71 9.31 0.56
N ASP A 55 -10.39 9.45 0.39
CA ASP A 55 -9.82 10.06 -0.83
C ASP A 55 -8.99 9.07 -1.66
N LEU A 56 -9.56 7.87 -1.83
CA LEU A 56 -9.05 6.82 -2.73
C LEU A 56 -8.71 7.39 -4.11
N TRP A 57 -9.43 8.40 -4.58
CA TRP A 57 -9.23 8.99 -5.89
C TRP A 57 -7.93 9.80 -6.02
N ARG A 58 -7.47 10.46 -4.93
CA ARG A 58 -6.28 11.31 -4.99
C ARG A 58 -5.01 10.67 -4.47
N SER A 59 -5.10 9.66 -3.58
CA SER A 59 -3.93 9.05 -2.94
C SER A 59 -3.69 7.59 -3.33
N ALA A 60 -4.64 6.89 -3.97
CA ALA A 60 -4.50 5.44 -4.21
C ALA A 60 -3.29 5.06 -5.06
N VAL A 61 -2.48 4.13 -4.55
CA VAL A 61 -1.44 3.41 -5.27
C VAL A 61 -1.88 1.95 -5.36
N SER A 62 -1.91 1.40 -6.57
CA SER A 62 -2.30 0.01 -6.80
C SER A 62 -1.08 -0.84 -7.13
N LEU A 63 -0.89 -1.91 -6.36
CA LEU A 63 0.11 -2.94 -6.58
C LEU A 63 -0.56 -4.16 -7.20
N ARG A 64 -0.05 -4.64 -8.33
CA ARG A 64 -0.45 -5.95 -8.83
C ARG A 64 0.43 -7.01 -8.19
N LEU A 65 -0.19 -7.99 -7.57
CA LEU A 65 0.45 -9.12 -6.95
C LEU A 65 0.42 -10.34 -7.89
N ASN A 66 1.44 -11.19 -7.81
CA ASN A 66 1.55 -12.45 -8.54
C ASN A 66 0.61 -13.52 -7.97
N ARG A 67 -0.71 -13.28 -8.04
CA ARG A 67 -1.73 -14.23 -7.56
C ARG A 67 -2.98 -14.22 -8.46
N PRO A 68 -3.71 -15.34 -8.56
CA PRO A 68 -4.84 -15.47 -9.49
C PRO A 68 -6.14 -14.80 -9.04
N VAL A 69 -6.34 -14.58 -7.73
CA VAL A 69 -7.58 -14.02 -7.15
C VAL A 69 -7.25 -12.76 -6.36
N LEU A 70 -8.04 -11.70 -6.55
CA LEU A 70 -7.81 -10.35 -6.00
C LEU A 70 -6.36 -9.89 -6.25
N PRO A 71 -5.90 -9.83 -7.52
CA PRO A 71 -4.50 -9.58 -7.84
C PRO A 71 -4.07 -8.16 -7.44
N TRP A 72 -5.00 -7.23 -7.26
CA TRP A 72 -4.69 -5.87 -6.90
C TRP A 72 -4.64 -5.69 -5.39
N PHE A 73 -3.68 -4.91 -4.93
CA PHE A 73 -3.56 -4.43 -3.57
C PHE A 73 -3.50 -2.92 -3.58
N VAL A 74 -4.46 -2.25 -2.95
CA VAL A 74 -4.56 -0.78 -2.96
C VAL A 74 -4.09 -0.20 -1.63
N LEU A 75 -3.18 0.76 -1.75
CA LEU A 75 -2.59 1.56 -0.68
C LEU A 75 -3.03 3.01 -0.83
N THR A 76 -3.08 3.77 0.26
CA THR A 76 -3.36 5.22 0.25
C THR A 76 -2.27 6.02 0.97
N PRO A 77 -0.99 5.92 0.53
CA PRO A 77 0.12 6.61 1.18
C PRO A 77 -0.10 8.13 1.17
N GLN A 78 0.46 8.81 2.16
CA GLN A 78 0.32 10.26 2.32
C GLN A 78 0.93 11.03 1.14
N ASP A 79 2.14 10.63 0.71
CA ASP A 79 2.77 11.09 -0.52
C ASP A 79 2.93 9.91 -1.49
N PRO A 80 2.03 9.78 -2.46
CA PRO A 80 2.01 8.61 -3.32
C PRO A 80 3.10 8.59 -4.39
N ASP A 81 3.50 9.75 -4.90
CA ASP A 81 4.51 9.80 -5.95
C ASP A 81 5.89 9.52 -5.35
N ALA A 82 6.18 10.07 -4.17
CA ALA A 82 7.36 9.71 -3.40
C ALA A 82 7.36 8.23 -3.03
N PHE A 83 6.22 7.70 -2.57
CA PHE A 83 6.08 6.28 -2.22
C PHE A 83 6.36 5.35 -3.40
N ILE A 84 5.79 5.62 -4.59
CA ILE A 84 6.03 4.83 -5.79
C ILE A 84 7.51 4.87 -6.18
N LEU A 85 8.14 6.04 -6.10
CA LEU A 85 9.55 6.21 -6.44
C LEU A 85 10.45 5.37 -5.53
N GLU A 86 10.22 5.42 -4.22
CA GLU A 86 10.98 4.65 -3.23
C GLU A 86 10.73 3.15 -3.37
N LEU A 87 9.47 2.74 -3.55
CA LEU A 87 9.10 1.35 -3.80
C LEU A 87 9.85 0.78 -5.00
N ARG A 88 9.86 1.49 -6.13
CA ARG A 88 10.56 1.03 -7.34
C ARG A 88 12.07 0.94 -7.15
N ARG A 89 12.67 1.83 -6.35
CA ARG A 89 14.10 1.73 -5.99
C ARG A 89 14.37 0.46 -5.21
N ASN A 90 13.54 0.16 -4.21
CA ASN A 90 13.72 -1.02 -3.36
C ASN A 90 13.42 -2.33 -4.10
N MET A 91 12.50 -2.34 -5.06
CA MET A 91 12.22 -3.51 -5.92
C MET A 91 13.36 -3.82 -6.91
N ALA A 92 14.22 -2.85 -7.21
CA ALA A 92 15.32 -2.98 -8.16
C ALA A 92 16.69 -3.23 -7.50
N ALA A 93 16.76 -3.14 -6.17
CA ALA A 93 17.95 -3.37 -5.35
C ALA A 93 18.08 -4.86 -4.98
#